data_AF-A0A2M7W285-F1
#
_entry.id   AF-A0A2M7W285-F1
#
_cell.length_a   1.000
_cell.length_b   1.000
_cell.length_c   1.000
_cell.angle_alpha   90.00
_cell.angle_beta   90.00
_cell.angle_gamma   90.00
#
_symmetry.space_group_name_H-M   'P 1'
#
loop_
_entity.id
_entity.type
_entity.pdbx_description
1 polymer ?
#
loop_
_entity_poly.entity_id
_entity_poly.type
_entity_poly.pdbx_seq_one_letter_code
_entity_poly.pdbx_strand_id
1 'polypeptide(L)'
;MAAPDKKNRKEISPVKVEDFKLGFGEKVPELNVAMSIRHMSVMLRSGISLATTVDIMSEQSENALLRKVFAAIHVTIQKGVSLAESMRR
;
A
#
# COMPACT_ATOMS: atom_id res chain seq x y z
N MET A 1 12.77 -26.68 30.23
CA MET A 1 12.26 -25.29 30.21
C MET A 1 13.24 -24.44 29.40
N ALA A 2 13.16 -24.49 28.07
CA ALA A 2 13.95 -23.64 27.18
C ALA A 2 12.95 -22.73 26.45
N ALA A 3 13.02 -21.44 26.72
CA ALA A 3 12.16 -20.42 26.13
C ALA A 3 12.56 -20.19 24.66
N PRO A 4 11.60 -20.06 23.72
CA PRO A 4 11.89 -19.90 22.31
C PRO A 4 12.32 -18.46 21.93
N ASP A 5 13.19 -18.43 20.92
CA ASP A 5 13.84 -17.31 20.26
C ASP A 5 12.95 -16.11 19.90
N LYS A 6 13.53 -14.93 20.16
CA LYS A 6 12.95 -13.60 19.96
C LYS A 6 12.80 -13.30 18.47
N LYS A 7 11.57 -13.49 17.98
CA LYS A 7 10.78 -12.56 17.15
C LYS A 7 11.61 -11.56 16.32
N ASN A 8 11.86 -11.94 15.07
CA ASN A 8 12.23 -11.09 13.92
C ASN A 8 11.72 -9.65 14.03
N ARG A 9 12.55 -8.78 14.60
CA ARG A 9 12.44 -7.33 14.43
C ARG A 9 13.06 -7.01 13.08
N LYS A 10 12.31 -7.21 12.00
CA LYS A 10 12.71 -6.68 10.69
C LYS A 10 12.66 -5.17 10.79
N GLU A 11 13.83 -4.58 10.75
CA GLU A 11 14.07 -3.15 10.64
C GLU A 11 13.24 -2.61 9.47
N ILE A 12 12.46 -1.56 9.74
CA ILE A 12 11.81 -0.78 8.69
C ILE A 12 12.90 -0.03 7.92
N SER A 13 13.45 -0.68 6.89
CA SER A 13 14.31 -0.03 5.92
C SER A 13 13.58 1.20 5.39
N PRO A 14 14.22 2.39 5.33
CA PRO A 14 13.62 3.54 4.69
C PRO A 14 13.37 3.14 3.24
N VAL A 15 12.11 3.19 2.81
CA VAL A 15 11.73 3.01 1.40
C VAL A 15 12.51 4.06 0.62
N LYS A 16 13.63 3.63 0.03
CA LYS A 16 14.45 4.46 -0.84
C LYS A 16 13.61 4.69 -2.08
N VAL A 17 12.90 5.82 -2.10
CA VAL A 17 12.26 6.36 -3.30
C VAL A 17 13.40 6.77 -4.21
N GLU A 18 13.99 5.81 -4.91
CA GLU A 18 14.90 6.09 -6.01
C GLU A 18 14.12 6.85 -7.08
N ASP A 19 14.58 8.07 -7.37
CA ASP A 19 14.11 8.96 -8.43
C ASP A 19 14.27 8.31 -9.81
N PHE A 20 13.40 7.36 -10.12
CA PHE A 20 13.29 6.78 -11.45
C PHE A 20 12.38 7.66 -12.29
N LYS A 21 12.97 8.26 -13.33
CA LYS A 21 12.35 9.10 -14.36
C LYS A 21 10.97 8.59 -14.73
N LEU A 22 9.95 9.19 -14.12
CA LEU A 22 8.56 9.02 -14.52
C LEU A 22 8.45 9.68 -15.89
N GLY A 23 8.53 8.87 -16.95
CA GLY A 23 8.11 9.32 -18.28
C GLY A 23 6.70 9.87 -18.13
N PHE A 24 6.46 11.07 -18.68
CA PHE A 24 5.25 11.88 -18.61
C PHE A 24 3.98 11.21 -19.21
N GLY A 25 3.77 9.89 -19.06
CA GLY A 25 2.71 9.18 -19.74
C GLY A 25 2.37 7.75 -19.32
N GLU A 26 2.98 7.16 -18.28
CA GLU A 26 2.61 5.80 -17.89
C GLU A 26 1.30 5.83 -17.06
N LYS A 27 0.19 5.50 -17.73
CA LYS A 27 -1.14 5.38 -17.11
C LYS A 27 -1.33 3.98 -16.53
N VAL A 28 -1.98 3.90 -15.38
CA VAL A 28 -2.45 2.62 -14.85
C VAL A 28 -3.62 2.12 -15.70
N PRO A 29 -3.60 0.86 -16.18
CA PRO A 29 -4.74 0.26 -16.85
C PRO A 29 -5.98 0.26 -15.95
N GLU A 30 -7.14 0.58 -16.51
CA GLU A 30 -8.41 0.65 -15.75
C GLU A 30 -8.75 -0.67 -15.06
N LEU A 31 -8.45 -1.80 -15.72
CA LEU A 31 -8.62 -3.14 -15.14
C LEU A 31 -7.83 -3.33 -13.84
N ASN A 32 -6.59 -2.84 -13.78
CA ASN A 32 -5.73 -3.00 -12.60
C ASN A 32 -6.28 -2.18 -11.43
N VAL A 33 -6.85 -1.00 -11.71
CA VAL A 33 -7.54 -0.20 -10.70
C VAL A 33 -8.78 -0.95 -10.18
N ALA A 34 -9.64 -1.43 -11.08
CA ALA A 34 -10.85 -2.16 -10.72
C ALA A 34 -10.56 -3.40 -9.86
N MET A 35 -9.54 -4.19 -10.25
CA MET A 35 -9.12 -5.38 -9.50
C MET A 35 -8.57 -5.02 -8.12
N SER A 36 -7.78 -3.95 -8.01
CA SER A 36 -7.24 -3.48 -6.73
C SER A 36 -8.35 -3.05 -5.78
N ILE A 37 -9.36 -2.31 -6.27
CA ILE A 37 -10.52 -1.92 -5.46
C ILE A 37 -11.35 -3.14 -5.03
N ARG A 38 -11.49 -4.15 -5.91
CA ARG A 38 -12.18 -5.40 -5.55
C ARG A 38 -11.42 -6.16 -4.45
N HIS A 39 -10.10 -6.27 -4.56
CA HIS A 39 -9.26 -6.90 -3.52
C HIS A 39 -9.37 -6.15 -2.18
N MET A 40 -9.26 -4.82 -2.22
CA MET A 40 -9.47 -3.97 -1.05
C MET A 40 -10.84 -4.21 -0.41
N SER A 41 -11.90 -4.33 -1.23
CA SER A 41 -13.26 -4.56 -0.75
C SER A 41 -13.42 -5.93 -0.07
N VAL A 42 -12.74 -6.98 -0.54
CA VAL A 42 -12.77 -8.31 0.11
C VAL A 42 -12.13 -8.23 1.49
N MET A 43 -10.96 -7.61 1.58
CA MET A 43 -10.23 -7.45 2.85
C MET A 43 -11.03 -6.64 3.87
N LEU A 44 -11.62 -5.52 3.45
CA LEU A 44 -12.47 -4.70 4.31
C LEU A 44 -13.69 -5.48 4.81
N ARG A 45 -14.35 -6.27 3.93
CA ARG A 45 -15.47 -7.13 4.33
C ARG A 45 -15.06 -8.23 5.31
N SER A 46 -13.83 -8.72 5.25
CA SER A 46 -13.29 -9.67 6.24
C SER A 46 -12.92 -9.03 7.58
N GLY A 47 -13.13 -7.72 7.74
CA GLY A 47 -12.84 -7.01 8.99
C GLY A 47 -11.38 -6.60 9.15
N ILE A 48 -10.58 -6.66 8.08
CA ILE A 48 -9.22 -6.11 8.08
C ILE A 48 -9.34 -4.58 8.14
N SER A 49 -8.51 -3.96 8.99
CA SER A 49 -8.50 -2.50 9.13
C SER A 49 -8.15 -1.82 7.80
N LEU A 50 -8.69 -0.62 7.56
CA LEU A 50 -8.39 0.14 6.34
C LEU A 50 -6.89 0.42 6.19
N ALA A 51 -6.22 0.82 7.28
CA ALA A 51 -4.80 1.12 7.27
C ALA A 51 -3.96 -0.10 6.86
N THR A 52 -4.26 -1.27 7.44
CA THR A 52 -3.60 -2.55 7.09
C THR A 52 -3.95 -2.98 5.67
N THR A 53 -5.18 -2.77 5.23
CA THR A 53 -5.62 -3.11 3.88
C THR A 53 -4.80 -2.34 2.85
N VAL A 54 -4.62 -1.03 3.04
CA VAL A 54 -3.82 -0.18 2.13
C VAL A 54 -2.35 -0.56 2.17
N ASP A 55 -1.82 -0.91 3.35
CA ASP A 55 -0.45 -1.40 3.51
C ASP A 55 -0.20 -2.66 2.67
N ILE A 56 -1.06 -3.66 2.82
CA ILE A 56 -1.01 -4.90 2.03
C ILE A 56 -1.10 -4.60 0.53
N MET A 57 -1.97 -3.67 0.11
CA MET A 57 -2.05 -3.29 -1.31
C MET A 57 -0.78 -2.62 -1.83
N SER A 58 -0.06 -1.87 -0.99
CA SER A 58 1.21 -1.26 -1.36
C SER A 58 2.32 -2.29 -1.60
N GLU A 59 2.29 -3.40 -0.87
CA GLU A 59 3.26 -4.49 -0.99
C GLU A 59 2.89 -5.49 -2.10
N GLN A 60 1.60 -5.81 -2.24
CA GLN A 60 1.12 -6.94 -3.05
C GLN A 60 0.54 -6.53 -4.41
N SER A 61 0.41 -5.24 -4.73
CA SER A 61 -0.10 -4.84 -6.06
C SER A 61 0.88 -5.27 -7.16
N GLU A 62 0.39 -5.91 -8.21
CA GLU A 62 1.21 -6.37 -9.34
C GLU A 62 1.78 -5.20 -10.15
N ASN A 63 1.07 -4.07 -10.18
CA ASN A 63 1.46 -2.88 -10.93
C ASN A 63 2.36 -1.96 -10.08
N ALA A 64 3.54 -1.64 -10.59
CA ALA A 64 4.54 -0.83 -9.88
C ALA A 64 4.06 0.59 -9.57
N LEU A 65 3.24 1.20 -10.44
CA LEU A 65 2.66 2.52 -10.20
C LEU A 65 1.61 2.45 -9.09
N LEU A 66 0.74 1.44 -9.11
CA LEU A 66 -0.26 1.26 -8.04
C LEU A 66 0.40 1.01 -6.69
N ARG A 67 1.48 0.21 -6.63
CA ARG A 67 2.27 0.04 -5.39
C ARG A 67 2.70 1.39 -4.81
N LYS A 68 3.26 2.27 -5.64
CA LYS A 68 3.68 3.62 -5.22
C LYS A 68 2.51 4.48 -4.76
N VAL A 69 1.39 4.44 -5.48
CA VAL A 69 0.17 5.19 -5.10
C VAL A 69 -0.35 4.71 -3.74
N PHE A 70 -0.49 3.39 -3.54
CA PHE A 70 -0.95 2.85 -2.26
C PHE A 70 0.04 3.13 -1.12
N ALA A 71 1.35 3.09 -1.37
CA ALA A 71 2.35 3.47 -0.37
C ALA A 71 2.19 4.95 0.05
N ALA A 72 1.97 5.85 -0.91
CA ALA A 72 1.72 7.26 -0.62
C ALA A 72 0.44 7.46 0.20
N ILE A 73 -0.65 6.77 -0.19
CA ILE A 73 -1.93 6.80 0.54
C ILE A 73 -1.77 6.22 1.96
N HIS A 74 -0.99 5.16 2.13
CA HIS A 74 -0.73 4.58 3.44
C HIS A 74 -0.09 5.62 4.36
N VAL A 75 0.96 6.31 3.89
CA VAL A 75 1.66 7.36 4.64
C VAL A 75 0.73 8.51 5.02
N THR A 76 -0.18 8.95 4.15
CA THR A 76 -1.11 10.05 4.48
C THR A 76 -2.19 9.61 5.47
N ILE A 77 -2.70 8.39 5.35
CA ILE A 77 -3.66 7.83 6.31
C ILE A 77 -3.02 7.67 7.69
N GLN A 78 -1.77 7.20 7.78
CA GLN A 78 -1.03 7.13 9.05
C GLN A 78 -0.88 8.51 9.72
N LYS A 79 -0.87 9.59 8.92
CA LYS A 79 -0.84 10.98 9.41
C LYS A 79 -2.23 11.52 9.79
N GLY A 80 -3.28 10.70 9.71
CA GLY A 80 -4.65 11.09 10.04
C GLY A 80 -5.43 11.76 8.90
N VAL A 81 -4.89 11.78 7.67
CA VAL A 81 -5.62 12.30 6.50
C VAL A 81 -6.68 11.30 6.07
N SER A 82 -7.85 11.79 5.66
CA SER A 82 -8.92 10.92 5.17
C SER A 82 -8.49 10.15 3.90
N LEU A 83 -9.04 8.95 3.70
CA LEU A 83 -8.81 8.17 2.48
C LEU A 83 -9.22 8.96 1.23
N ALA A 84 -10.38 9.61 1.25
CA ALA A 84 -10.90 10.37 0.12
C ALA A 84 -9.98 11.52 -0.28
N GLU A 85 -9.37 12.21 0.70
CA GLU A 85 -8.40 13.26 0.41
C GLU A 85 -7.07 12.70 -0.08
N SER A 86 -6.65 11.55 0.45
CA SER A 86 -5.44 10.86 0.02
C SER A 86 -5.51 10.36 -1.43
N MET A 87 -6.69 9.92 -1.89
CA MET A 87 -6.90 9.43 -3.26
C MET A 87 -7.08 10.55 -4.30
N ARG A 88 -7.40 11.78 -3.86
CA ARG A 88 -7.55 12.94 -4.76
C ARG A 88 -6.22 13.57 -5.19
N ARG A 89 -5.16 13.31 -4.42
CA ARG A 89 -3.81 13.85 -4.65
C ARG A 89 -3.03 12.93 -5.58
#